data_AF-A0A137R1C1-F1
#
_entry.id   AF-A0A137R1C1-F1
#
_cell.length_a   1.000
_cell.length_b   1.000
_cell.length_c   1.000
_cell.angle_alpha   90.00
_cell.angle_beta   90.00
_cell.angle_gamma   90.00
#
_symmetry.space_group_name_H-M   'P 1'
#
loop_
_entity.id
_entity.type
_entity.pdbx_description
1 polymer ?
#
loop_
_entity_poly.entity_id
_entity_poly.type
_entity_poly.pdbx_seq_one_letter_code
_entity_poly.pdbx_strand_id
1 'polypeptide(L)'
;MWLIKLHSDPFTLNTHYMSDYKEKFLTYYRRVRQDSRRKDANLGAIPDRPPTQFVFGAQEQEDLTGQALSILAKIGYEGLKREDLGKLLGQDVMEPALDIMATVRAYFQVAYKRFMDNIPMAIDYELVRGGERDIFQLIWTKLEMDGPNAHAMCDEYAQEAVQVAARRQELSKKLERLTEASRRLTVTV
;
A
#
# COMPACT_ATOMS: atom_id res chain seq x y z
N MET A 1 -1.28 -16.11 7.28
CA MET A 1 -1.81 -15.46 6.07
C MET A 1 -1.08 -16.00 4.85
N TRP A 2 -1.79 -16.59 3.88
CA TRP A 2 -1.21 -17.22 2.68
C TRP A 2 -0.45 -16.23 1.80
N LEU A 3 -0.93 -14.98 1.71
CA LEU A 3 -0.33 -13.93 0.89
C LEU A 3 1.14 -13.67 1.28
N ILE A 4 1.47 -13.70 2.58
CA ILE A 4 2.85 -13.49 3.05
C ILE A 4 3.77 -14.61 2.57
N LYS A 5 3.29 -15.87 2.61
CA LYS A 5 4.06 -17.02 2.12
C LYS A 5 4.28 -16.96 0.61
N LEU A 6 3.32 -16.42 -0.15
CA LEU A 6 3.46 -16.26 -1.60
C LEU A 6 4.55 -15.24 -1.98
N HIS A 7 4.83 -14.27 -1.10
CA HIS A 7 5.80 -13.22 -1.33
C HIS A 7 7.16 -13.47 -0.63
N SER A 8 7.44 -14.71 -0.22
CA SER A 8 8.74 -15.08 0.41
C SER A 8 9.92 -14.87 -0.53
N ASP A 9 9.73 -15.17 -1.81
CA ASP A 9 10.79 -15.16 -2.81
C ASP A 9 10.62 -14.01 -3.81
N PRO A 10 11.73 -13.35 -4.22
CA PRO A 10 11.66 -12.32 -5.23
C PRO A 10 11.15 -12.88 -6.56
N PHE A 11 10.01 -12.37 -7.04
CA PHE A 11 9.42 -12.80 -8.30
C PHE A 11 8.74 -11.64 -9.02
N THR A 12 8.85 -11.58 -10.34
CA THR A 12 8.05 -10.68 -11.16
C THR A 12 7.98 -11.19 -12.61
N LEU A 13 6.81 -11.05 -13.23
CA LEU A 13 6.62 -11.23 -14.67
C LEU A 13 6.76 -9.93 -15.46
N ASN A 14 6.82 -8.79 -14.75
CA ASN A 14 6.99 -7.46 -15.34
C ASN A 14 8.46 -7.20 -15.66
N THR A 15 9.04 -8.06 -16.51
CA THR A 15 10.46 -8.02 -16.90
C THR A 15 10.81 -6.73 -17.65
N HIS A 16 9.91 -6.22 -18.49
CA HIS A 16 10.11 -4.95 -19.19
C HIS A 16 10.29 -3.79 -18.21
N TYR A 17 9.34 -3.60 -17.29
CA TYR A 17 9.44 -2.55 -16.27
C TYR A 17 10.67 -2.74 -15.36
N MET A 18 11.03 -3.98 -15.03
CA MET A 18 12.25 -4.27 -14.28
C MET A 18 13.49 -3.74 -15.01
N SER A 19 13.63 -4.07 -16.30
CA SER A 19 14.75 -3.63 -17.14
C SER A 19 14.81 -2.11 -17.25
N ASP A 20 13.67 -1.45 -17.50
CA ASP A 20 13.61 0.02 -17.60
C ASP A 20 14.05 0.71 -16.30
N TYR A 21 13.54 0.23 -15.15
CA TYR A 21 13.94 0.77 -13.85
C TYR A 21 15.42 0.47 -13.57
N LYS A 22 15.91 -0.72 -13.91
CA LYS A 22 17.31 -1.10 -13.73
C LYS A 22 18.22 -0.15 -14.51
N GLU A 23 17.94 0.08 -15.78
CA GLU A 23 18.72 0.99 -16.63
C GLU A 23 18.70 2.42 -16.06
N LYS A 24 17.53 2.89 -15.61
CA LYS A 24 17.38 4.21 -14.99
C LYS A 24 18.23 4.37 -13.73
N PHE A 25 18.19 3.39 -12.82
CA PHE A 25 18.96 3.44 -11.57
C PHE A 25 20.45 3.23 -11.80
N LEU A 26 20.84 2.39 -12.76
CA LEU A 26 22.23 2.19 -13.13
C LEU A 26 22.83 3.50 -13.65
N THR A 27 22.14 4.17 -14.56
CA THR A 27 22.52 5.48 -15.10
C THR A 27 22.64 6.53 -13.98
N TYR A 28 21.67 6.55 -13.06
CA TYR A 28 21.70 7.43 -11.89
C TYR A 28 22.91 7.16 -10.98
N TYR A 29 23.19 5.90 -10.66
CA TYR A 29 24.30 5.55 -9.77
C TYR A 29 25.67 5.83 -10.40
N ARG A 30 25.84 5.59 -11.70
CA ARG A 30 27.05 5.99 -12.44
C ARG A 30 27.31 7.49 -12.33
N ARG A 31 26.26 8.29 -12.55
CA ARG A 31 26.35 9.75 -12.43
C ARG A 31 26.75 10.20 -11.02
N VAL A 32 26.05 9.72 -10.00
CA VAL A 32 26.35 10.08 -8.59
C VAL A 32 27.78 9.72 -8.22
N ARG A 33 28.26 8.55 -8.65
CA ARG A 33 29.61 8.09 -8.35
C ARG A 33 30.67 8.94 -9.04
N GLN A 34 30.46 9.32 -10.30
CA GLN A 34 31.38 10.21 -11.00
C GLN A 34 31.41 11.60 -10.37
N ASP A 35 30.25 12.13 -9.96
CA ASP A 35 30.16 13.41 -9.24
C ASP A 35 30.92 13.35 -7.91
N SER A 36 30.82 12.25 -7.16
CA SER A 36 31.63 12.04 -5.95
C SER A 36 33.12 12.00 -6.25
N ARG A 37 33.56 11.24 -7.27
CA ARG A 37 34.98 11.19 -7.67
C ARG A 37 35.51 12.55 -8.11
N ARG A 38 34.70 13.35 -8.82
CA ARG A 38 35.05 14.71 -9.24
C ARG A 38 35.16 15.65 -8.04
N LYS A 39 34.28 15.53 -7.05
CA LYS A 39 34.37 16.29 -5.79
C LYS A 39 35.61 15.89 -5.00
N ASP A 40 35.92 14.61 -4.89
CA ASP A 40 37.12 14.10 -4.21
C ASP A 40 38.41 14.58 -4.90
N ALA A 41 38.44 14.62 -6.23
CA ALA A 41 39.55 15.17 -6.99
C ALA A 41 39.71 16.70 -6.80
N ASN A 42 38.59 17.43 -6.66
CA ASN A 42 38.59 18.87 -6.43
C ASN A 42 38.85 19.24 -4.96
N LEU A 43 38.63 18.33 -4.00
CA LEU A 43 38.95 18.50 -2.58
C LEU A 43 40.47 18.54 -2.30
N GLY A 44 41.32 18.26 -3.29
CA GLY A 44 42.76 18.55 -3.26
C GLY A 44 43.11 20.04 -3.42
N ALA A 45 42.13 20.92 -3.70
CA ALA A 45 42.30 22.36 -3.82
C ALA A 45 41.29 23.08 -2.91
N ILE A 46 41.63 23.23 -1.63
CA ILE A 46 40.80 23.95 -0.65
C ILE A 46 41.17 25.45 -0.69
N PRO A 47 40.18 26.35 -0.74
CA PRO A 47 40.09 27.34 0.33
C PRO A 47 38.76 27.20 1.07
N ASP A 48 38.88 27.27 2.40
CA ASP A 48 37.82 27.09 3.39
C ASP A 48 36.55 27.88 3.09
N ARG A 49 35.40 27.19 3.01
CA ARG A 49 34.10 27.83 3.21
C ARG A 49 33.13 26.89 3.92
N PRO A 50 32.46 27.33 5.01
CA PRO A 50 31.60 26.47 5.82
C PRO A 50 30.34 26.05 5.05
N PRO A 51 29.72 24.91 5.43
CA PRO A 51 28.62 24.33 4.69
C PRO A 51 27.36 25.14 4.98
N THR A 52 26.90 25.93 4.01
CA THR A 52 25.61 26.60 4.11
C THR A 52 24.86 26.52 2.80
N GLN A 53 23.73 25.80 2.86
CA GLN A 53 22.60 25.77 1.93
C GLN A 53 22.83 25.12 0.56
N PHE A 54 22.03 24.07 0.32
CA PHE A 54 21.73 23.52 -0.99
C PHE A 54 21.14 24.63 -1.88
N VAL A 55 22.00 25.28 -2.68
CA VAL A 55 21.58 26.16 -3.77
C VAL A 55 21.54 25.32 -5.04
N PHE A 56 20.36 25.19 -5.63
CA PHE A 56 20.15 24.63 -6.97
C PHE A 56 20.81 25.55 -8.01
N GLY A 57 22.07 25.27 -8.35
CA GLY A 57 22.73 25.81 -9.53
C GLY A 57 22.28 25.06 -10.79
N ALA A 58 21.02 25.26 -11.21
CA ALA A 58 20.46 24.58 -12.37
C ALA A 58 20.79 25.27 -13.71
N GLN A 59 21.13 26.56 -13.72
CA GLN A 59 21.18 27.35 -14.97
C GLN A 59 22.47 27.18 -15.80
N GLU A 60 23.65 27.07 -15.18
CA GLU A 60 24.93 27.06 -15.95
C GLU A 60 25.25 25.67 -16.55
N GLN A 61 24.69 24.61 -15.97
CA GLN A 61 24.93 23.24 -16.39
C GLN A 61 24.00 22.82 -17.55
N GLU A 62 22.87 23.52 -17.75
CA GLU A 62 21.95 23.27 -18.87
C GLU A 62 22.56 23.65 -20.22
N ASP A 63 23.26 24.78 -20.31
CA ASP A 63 23.84 25.29 -21.56
C ASP A 63 24.96 24.39 -22.09
N LEU A 64 25.82 23.89 -21.21
CA LEU A 64 26.92 22.99 -21.58
C LEU A 64 26.42 21.62 -22.07
N THR A 65 25.36 21.10 -21.46
CA THR A 65 24.77 19.81 -21.89
C THR A 65 24.11 19.92 -23.26
N GLY A 66 23.42 21.02 -23.55
CA GLY A 66 22.83 21.29 -24.87
C GLY A 66 23.89 21.44 -25.96
N GLN A 67 24.98 22.15 -25.66
CA GLN A 67 26.11 22.30 -26.59
C GLN A 67 26.78 20.94 -26.88
N ALA A 68 27.05 20.13 -25.86
CA ALA A 68 27.64 18.80 -26.04
C ALA A 68 26.74 17.87 -26.88
N LEU A 69 25.43 17.87 -26.65
CA LEU A 69 24.48 17.08 -27.45
C LEU A 69 24.45 17.54 -28.92
N SER A 70 24.53 18.85 -29.17
CA SER A 70 24.59 19.38 -30.54
C SER A 70 25.86 18.97 -31.29
N ILE A 71 27.00 18.85 -30.59
CA ILE A 71 28.26 18.39 -31.15
C ILE A 71 28.21 16.88 -31.42
N LEU A 72 27.64 16.10 -30.51
CA LEU A 72 27.44 14.66 -30.71
C LEU A 72 26.51 14.36 -31.89
N ALA A 73 25.45 15.14 -32.06
CA ALA A 73 24.58 15.07 -33.23
C ALA A 73 25.35 15.35 -34.54
N LYS A 74 26.22 16.38 -34.55
CA LYS A 74 27.08 16.68 -35.72
C LYS A 74 28.10 15.59 -36.04
N ILE A 75 28.49 14.78 -35.05
CA ILE A 75 29.40 13.64 -35.21
C ILE A 75 28.66 12.37 -35.69
N GLY A 76 27.33 12.44 -35.83
CA GLY A 76 26.50 11.34 -36.37
C GLY A 76 25.73 10.55 -35.31
N TYR A 77 25.74 10.99 -34.04
CA TYR A 77 24.90 10.42 -32.99
C TYR A 77 23.60 11.22 -32.85
N GLU A 78 22.64 10.94 -33.72
CA GLU A 78 21.33 11.59 -33.72
C GLU A 78 20.37 10.98 -32.68
N GLY A 79 19.52 11.81 -32.06
CA GLY A 79 18.44 11.34 -31.17
C GLY A 79 18.79 11.11 -29.69
N LEU A 80 20.02 11.41 -29.27
CA LEU A 80 20.42 11.33 -27.85
C LEU A 80 19.66 12.32 -26.97
N LYS A 81 19.03 11.83 -25.90
CA LYS A 81 18.40 12.69 -24.88
C LYS A 81 19.37 12.99 -23.76
N ARG A 82 19.03 14.00 -22.94
CA ARG A 82 19.83 14.38 -21.76
C ARG A 82 20.00 13.21 -20.78
N GLU A 83 19.01 12.31 -20.71
CA GLU A 83 19.09 11.10 -19.87
C GLU A 83 20.12 10.07 -20.38
N ASP A 84 20.38 10.04 -21.69
CA ASP A 84 21.29 9.06 -22.31
C ASP A 84 22.77 9.42 -22.14
N LEU A 85 23.09 10.67 -21.76
CA LEU A 85 24.46 11.10 -21.46
C LEU A 85 25.10 10.26 -20.35
N GLY A 86 24.32 9.76 -19.39
CA GLY A 86 24.83 8.88 -18.34
C GLY A 86 25.22 7.47 -18.83
N LYS A 87 24.78 7.07 -20.04
CA LYS A 87 25.19 5.81 -20.68
C LYS A 87 26.56 5.91 -21.35
N LEU A 88 27.00 7.13 -21.66
CA LEU A 88 28.32 7.42 -22.23
C LEU A 88 29.45 7.39 -21.17
N LEU A 89 29.10 7.19 -19.90
CA LEU A 89 30.05 7.02 -18.82
C LEU A 89 30.78 5.68 -19.00
N GLY A 90 32.12 5.72 -19.02
CA GLY A 90 32.96 4.53 -19.15
C GLY A 90 32.77 3.54 -17.99
N GLN A 91 33.10 2.28 -18.22
CA GLN A 91 32.99 1.22 -17.20
C GLN A 91 33.83 1.56 -15.96
N ASP A 92 33.16 1.66 -14.81
CA ASP A 92 33.78 1.79 -13.49
C ASP A 92 34.22 0.41 -12.95
N VAL A 93 35.24 0.38 -12.08
CA VAL A 93 35.68 -0.84 -11.39
C VAL A 93 34.54 -1.44 -10.55
N MET A 94 33.62 -0.62 -10.05
CA MET A 94 32.47 -1.04 -9.25
C MET A 94 31.19 -1.29 -10.06
N GLU A 95 31.27 -1.39 -11.39
CA GLU A 95 30.10 -1.72 -12.23
C GLU A 95 29.31 -2.95 -11.74
N PRO A 96 29.93 -4.07 -11.30
CA PRO A 96 29.17 -5.19 -10.75
C PRO A 96 28.34 -4.82 -9.52
N ALA A 97 28.87 -3.96 -8.65
CA ALA A 97 28.15 -3.50 -7.46
C ALA A 97 27.01 -2.54 -7.84
N LEU A 98 27.25 -1.64 -8.80
CA LEU A 98 26.21 -0.73 -9.31
C LEU A 98 25.07 -1.49 -10.00
N ASP A 99 25.40 -2.57 -10.72
CA ASP A 99 24.41 -3.45 -11.35
C ASP A 99 23.53 -4.15 -10.32
N ILE A 100 24.11 -4.67 -9.24
CA ILE A 100 23.36 -5.27 -8.12
C ILE A 100 22.46 -4.21 -7.47
N MET A 101 23.00 -3.04 -7.14
CA MET A 101 22.22 -1.95 -6.54
C MET A 101 21.04 -1.53 -7.42
N ALA A 102 21.28 -1.37 -8.72
CA ALA A 102 20.25 -1.02 -9.70
C ALA A 102 19.18 -2.12 -9.82
N THR A 103 19.60 -3.39 -9.87
CA THR A 103 18.72 -4.56 -9.95
C THR A 103 17.81 -4.64 -8.72
N VAL A 104 18.39 -4.54 -7.52
CA VAL A 104 17.62 -4.55 -6.27
C VAL A 104 16.63 -3.39 -6.23
N ARG A 105 17.08 -2.17 -6.58
CA ARG A 105 16.21 -0.99 -6.57
C ARG A 105 15.08 -1.09 -7.59
N ALA A 106 15.35 -1.63 -8.78
CA ALA A 106 14.35 -1.90 -9.80
C ALA A 106 13.31 -2.92 -9.31
N TYR A 107 13.77 -3.97 -8.62
CA TYR A 107 12.86 -4.96 -8.04
C TYR A 107 11.92 -4.34 -7.02
N PHE A 108 12.43 -3.49 -6.13
CA PHE A 108 11.58 -2.77 -5.18
C PHE A 108 10.53 -1.88 -5.87
N GLN A 109 10.86 -1.20 -6.98
CA GLN A 109 9.88 -0.38 -7.69
C GLN A 109 8.71 -1.20 -8.25
N VAL A 110 8.99 -2.39 -8.78
CA VAL A 110 7.97 -3.27 -9.34
C VAL A 110 7.19 -3.98 -8.23
N ALA A 111 7.88 -4.48 -7.21
CA ALA A 111 7.28 -5.20 -6.08
C ALA A 111 6.37 -4.29 -5.24
N TYR A 112 6.75 -3.03 -5.04
CA TYR A 112 5.96 -2.06 -4.27
C TYR A 112 4.56 -1.88 -4.85
N LYS A 113 4.42 -1.77 -6.18
CA LYS A 113 3.10 -1.64 -6.83
C LYS A 113 2.21 -2.85 -6.53
N ARG A 114 2.76 -4.07 -6.67
CA ARG A 114 2.05 -5.32 -6.36
C ARG A 114 1.62 -5.37 -4.88
N PHE A 115 2.48 -4.94 -3.98
CA PHE A 115 2.21 -4.95 -2.55
C PHE A 115 1.03 -4.02 -2.20
N MET A 116 1.03 -2.81 -2.75
CA MET A 116 -0.03 -1.82 -2.54
C MET A 116 -1.39 -2.26 -3.10
N ASP A 117 -1.42 -3.05 -4.17
CA ASP A 117 -2.67 -3.57 -4.73
C ASP A 117 -3.13 -4.86 -4.03
N ASN A 118 -2.21 -5.79 -3.77
CA ASN A 118 -2.54 -7.12 -3.26
C ASN A 118 -2.94 -7.13 -1.78
N ILE A 119 -2.37 -6.25 -0.94
CA ILE A 119 -2.69 -6.25 0.49
C ILE A 119 -4.12 -5.79 0.76
N PRO A 120 -4.57 -4.63 0.26
CA PRO A 120 -5.95 -4.22 0.44
C PRO A 120 -6.93 -5.28 -0.10
N MET A 121 -6.63 -5.87 -1.26
CA MET A 121 -7.44 -6.94 -1.84
C MET A 121 -7.51 -8.18 -0.95
N ALA A 122 -6.39 -8.60 -0.34
CA ALA A 122 -6.38 -9.74 0.55
C ALA A 122 -7.08 -9.46 1.88
N ILE A 123 -6.99 -8.24 2.42
CA ILE A 123 -7.74 -7.84 3.61
C ILE A 123 -9.25 -7.86 3.32
N ASP A 124 -9.68 -7.30 2.18
CA ASP A 124 -11.08 -7.35 1.77
C ASP A 124 -11.57 -8.80 1.62
N TYR A 125 -10.79 -9.65 0.95
CA TYR A 125 -11.13 -11.04 0.73
C TYR A 125 -11.21 -11.87 2.02
N GLU A 126 -10.23 -11.75 2.92
CA GLU A 126 -10.15 -12.57 4.15
C GLU A 126 -11.02 -12.03 5.29
N LEU A 127 -11.00 -10.72 5.51
CA LEU A 127 -11.63 -10.12 6.70
C LEU A 127 -13.05 -9.62 6.40
N VAL A 128 -13.21 -8.81 5.36
CA VAL A 128 -14.50 -8.14 5.08
C VAL A 128 -15.48 -9.13 4.48
N ARG A 129 -15.11 -9.76 3.36
CA ARG A 129 -15.95 -10.75 2.67
C ARG A 129 -15.81 -12.15 3.24
N GLY A 130 -14.67 -12.47 3.85
CA GLY A 130 -14.46 -13.77 4.48
C GLY A 130 -15.38 -13.95 5.70
N GLY A 131 -15.64 -12.88 6.44
CA GLY A 131 -16.61 -12.88 7.54
C GLY A 131 -17.99 -13.36 7.10
N GLU A 132 -18.52 -12.86 5.98
CA GLU A 132 -19.84 -13.25 5.47
C GLU A 132 -20.00 -14.76 5.24
N ARG A 133 -18.93 -15.44 4.81
CA ARG A 133 -18.98 -16.87 4.43
C ARG A 133 -19.31 -17.77 5.60
N ASP A 134 -18.73 -17.47 6.75
CA ASP A 134 -18.75 -18.37 7.90
C ASP A 134 -19.46 -17.76 9.11
N ILE A 135 -19.95 -16.51 9.03
CA ILE A 135 -20.52 -15.83 10.21
C ILE A 135 -21.73 -16.55 10.79
N PHE A 136 -22.63 -17.07 9.95
CA PHE A 136 -23.81 -17.79 10.44
C PHE A 136 -23.42 -19.09 11.14
N GLN A 137 -22.53 -19.87 10.53
CA GLN A 137 -22.05 -21.12 11.11
C GLN A 137 -21.23 -20.87 12.38
N LEU A 138 -20.39 -19.84 12.37
CA LEU A 138 -19.61 -19.41 13.53
C LEU A 138 -20.54 -18.99 14.68
N ILE A 139 -21.53 -18.14 14.43
CA ILE A 139 -22.52 -17.72 15.43
C ILE A 139 -23.27 -18.95 15.96
N TRP A 140 -23.76 -19.82 15.07
CA TRP A 140 -24.50 -21.02 15.47
C TRP A 140 -23.70 -21.94 16.39
N THR A 141 -22.45 -22.24 16.02
CA THR A 141 -21.54 -23.08 16.82
C THR A 141 -21.08 -22.37 18.09
N LYS A 142 -20.86 -21.05 18.05
CA LYS A 142 -20.39 -20.29 19.23
C LYS A 142 -21.48 -20.02 20.26
N LEU A 143 -22.74 -19.93 19.84
CA LEU A 143 -23.90 -19.92 20.74
C LEU A 143 -24.31 -21.34 21.18
N GLU A 144 -23.55 -22.37 20.80
CA GLU A 144 -23.80 -23.78 21.16
C GLU A 144 -25.22 -24.24 20.82
N MET A 145 -25.80 -23.69 19.75
CA MET A 145 -27.19 -23.94 19.33
C MET A 145 -27.39 -25.35 18.73
N ASP A 146 -26.29 -26.05 18.43
CA ASP A 146 -26.23 -27.44 17.98
C ASP A 146 -25.85 -28.43 19.12
N GLY A 147 -25.60 -27.92 20.33
CA GLY A 147 -25.18 -28.72 21.47
C GLY A 147 -26.33 -29.42 22.22
N PRO A 148 -26.00 -30.38 23.13
CA PRO A 148 -27.01 -31.09 23.92
C PRO A 148 -27.80 -30.17 24.88
N ASN A 149 -27.26 -29.00 25.21
CA ASN A 149 -27.89 -27.97 26.05
C ASN A 149 -28.47 -26.80 25.23
N ALA A 150 -28.57 -26.92 23.90
CA ALA A 150 -29.02 -25.83 23.03
C ALA A 150 -30.33 -25.19 23.50
N HIS A 151 -31.30 -26.00 23.92
CA HIS A 151 -32.58 -25.49 24.44
C HIS A 151 -32.43 -24.60 25.67
N ALA A 152 -31.61 -24.99 26.65
CA ALA A 152 -31.42 -24.20 27.86
C ALA A 152 -30.70 -22.87 27.55
N MET A 153 -29.72 -22.88 26.64
CA MET A 153 -29.03 -21.67 26.19
C MET A 153 -29.95 -20.74 25.38
N CYS A 154 -30.79 -21.29 24.51
CA CYS A 154 -31.83 -20.53 23.80
C CYS A 154 -32.76 -19.80 24.78
N ASP A 155 -33.23 -20.50 25.82
CA ASP A 155 -34.12 -19.93 26.82
C ASP A 155 -33.43 -18.81 27.62
N GLU A 156 -32.14 -18.95 27.90
CA GLU A 156 -31.33 -17.92 28.54
C GLU A 156 -31.11 -16.71 27.63
N TYR A 157 -30.73 -16.92 26.37
CA TYR A 157 -30.49 -15.83 25.40
C TYR A 157 -31.77 -15.09 25.00
N ALA A 158 -32.92 -15.77 25.04
CA ALA A 158 -34.22 -15.16 24.76
C ALA A 158 -34.81 -14.37 25.94
N GLN A 159 -34.14 -14.34 27.11
CA GLN A 159 -34.64 -13.58 28.25
C GLN A 159 -34.66 -12.08 27.96
N GLU A 160 -35.84 -11.49 28.15
CA GLU A 160 -36.00 -10.04 28.03
C GLU A 160 -35.22 -9.33 29.13
N ALA A 161 -34.62 -8.18 28.79
CA ALA A 161 -34.08 -7.29 29.80
C ALA A 161 -35.19 -6.83 30.75
N VAL A 162 -34.89 -6.76 32.05
CA VAL A 162 -35.86 -6.46 33.13
C VAL A 162 -36.68 -5.19 32.84
N GLN A 163 -36.05 -4.16 32.28
CA GLN A 163 -36.72 -2.90 31.93
C GLN A 163 -37.74 -3.06 30.80
N VAL A 164 -37.41 -3.88 29.80
CA VAL A 164 -38.31 -4.20 28.67
C VAL A 164 -39.49 -5.03 29.17
N ALA A 165 -39.24 -6.03 30.01
CA ALA A 165 -40.28 -6.85 30.60
C ALA A 165 -41.25 -6.03 31.47
N ALA A 166 -40.72 -5.13 32.31
CA ALA A 166 -41.51 -4.22 33.14
C ALA A 166 -42.36 -3.28 32.27
N ARG A 167 -41.77 -2.73 31.21
CA ARG A 167 -42.48 -1.85 30.27
C ARG A 167 -43.58 -2.59 29.51
N ARG A 168 -43.30 -3.81 29.05
CA ARG A 168 -44.29 -4.69 28.41
C ARG A 168 -45.47 -4.93 29.34
N GLN A 169 -45.21 -5.28 30.59
CA GLN A 169 -46.27 -5.51 31.58
C GLN A 169 -47.10 -4.25 31.87
N GLU A 170 -46.47 -3.08 31.96
CA GLU A 170 -47.16 -1.79 32.13
C GLU A 170 -48.08 -1.48 30.94
N LEU A 171 -47.57 -1.65 29.71
CA LEU A 171 -48.32 -1.40 28.48
C LEU A 171 -49.47 -2.39 28.30
N SER A 172 -49.26 -3.69 28.60
CA SER A 172 -50.34 -4.69 28.56
C SER A 172 -51.47 -4.33 29.51
N LYS A 173 -51.17 -3.90 30.74
CA LYS A 173 -52.19 -3.44 31.70
C LYS A 173 -52.94 -2.20 31.20
N LYS A 174 -52.24 -1.27 30.55
CA LYS A 174 -52.88 -0.08 29.95
C LYS A 174 -53.80 -0.48 28.80
N LEU A 175 -53.37 -1.41 27.95
CA LEU A 175 -54.15 -1.94 26.83
C LEU A 175 -55.41 -2.67 27.33
N GLU A 176 -55.30 -3.52 28.34
CA GLU A 176 -56.45 -4.20 28.98
C GLU A 176 -57.47 -3.18 29.50
N ARG A 177 -57.01 -2.13 30.19
CA ARG A 177 -57.90 -1.06 30.68
C ARG A 177 -58.62 -0.34 29.55
N LEU A 178 -57.90 -0.05 28.47
CA LEU A 178 -58.42 0.71 27.33
C LEU A 178 -59.39 -0.13 26.50
N THR A 179 -59.10 -1.41 26.30
CA THR A 179 -59.99 -2.36 25.60
C THR A 179 -61.26 -2.62 26.39
N GLU A 180 -61.20 -2.76 27.71
CA GLU A 180 -62.39 -2.90 28.54
C GLU A 180 -63.25 -1.62 28.54
N ALA A 181 -62.63 -0.44 28.61
CA ALA A 181 -63.35 0.83 28.50
C ALA A 181 -64.04 0.95 27.12
N SER A 182 -63.33 0.62 26.05
CA SER A 182 -63.88 0.60 24.69
C SER A 182 -65.06 -0.37 24.57
N ARG A 183 -64.93 -1.61 25.08
CA ARG A 183 -66.00 -2.61 25.08
C ARG A 183 -67.25 -2.11 25.79
N ARG A 184 -67.11 -1.41 26.91
CA ARG A 184 -68.24 -0.85 27.66
C ARG A 184 -68.94 0.27 26.89
N LEU A 185 -68.19 1.13 26.20
CA LEU A 185 -68.75 2.21 25.38
C LEU A 185 -69.52 1.69 24.16
N THR A 186 -69.09 0.58 23.56
CA THR A 186 -69.77 -0.02 22.40
C THR A 186 -71.06 -0.77 22.77
N VAL A 187 -71.24 -1.18 24.04
CA VAL A 187 -72.43 -1.92 24.52
C VAL A 187 -73.55 -0.99 25.02
N THR A 188 -73.33 0.33 25.08
CA THR A 188 -74.31 1.32 25.59
C THR A 188 -75.12 2.02 24.50
N VAL A 189 -75.36 1.36 23.36
CA VAL A 189 -76.30 1.78 22.30
C VAL A 189 -77.36 0.70 22.13
#